data_AF-A0A397C0T8-F1
#
_entry.id   AF-A0A397C0T8-F1
#
_cell.length_a   1.000
_cell.length_b   1.000
_cell.length_c   1.000
_cell.angle_alpha   90.00
_cell.angle_beta   90.00
_cell.angle_gamma   90.00
#
_symmetry.space_group_name_H-M   'P 1'
#
loop_
_entity.id
_entity.type
_entity.pdbx_description
1 polymer ?
#
loop_
_entity_poly.entity_id
_entity_poly.type
_entity_poly.pdbx_seq_one_letter_code
_entity_poly.pdbx_strand_id
1 'polypeptide(L)'
;YHALHALNLNLGYPSLITGDAYNNVSESIASKVGLNLHRQPNHPLNIIKTKIASYFDDLHAKGYVVNHPRMQLFDNLSPVVSVEDCFDHMLIPKDHVSRRPTDTYYLNPSTLLRTHTSCHEVPLMKKGIRNFLVAGDVYRRDEIDASHYPVFHQMEGLRFFPELSQAVPYDDRVAIVQEHLKSTLEGMVESIFGKVEMRWVDAYFPFTHPSLELEIFFEVRGFGQWLEVLGCGVLQRQIAEHGGVVDEVGWAFGLGLERLAMVLFDIPDIRLFWSTDARFLSQFKDGVITQFKPYSKYPPCYKDVSFWLAPDFHENNLFEVVRNVAGDMVEQVSLVDEFTHPKTQRSSKCFRITYRHLDRNLTNEEVDDIQVD
;
A
#
# COMPACT_ATOMS: atom_id res chain seq x y z
N TYR A 1 21.73 15.90 0.82
CA TYR A 1 22.35 14.91 1.71
C TYR A 1 22.30 15.25 3.20
N HIS A 2 22.62 16.47 3.68
CA HIS A 2 22.66 16.73 5.14
C HIS A 2 21.40 17.33 5.82
N ALA A 3 20.36 17.74 5.09
CA ALA A 3 19.22 18.46 5.69
C ALA A 3 18.00 17.58 6.08
N LEU A 4 17.91 16.35 5.57
CA LEU A 4 16.79 15.42 5.90
C LEU A 4 17.08 14.50 7.09
N HIS A 5 18.34 14.39 7.51
CA HIS A 5 18.71 13.60 8.69
C HIS A 5 18.21 14.23 10.01
N ALA A 6 17.81 15.51 10.00
CA ALA A 6 17.47 16.27 11.21
C ALA A 6 16.00 16.15 11.66
N LEU A 7 15.15 15.43 10.92
CA LEU A 7 13.75 15.13 11.31
C LEU A 7 13.51 13.67 11.72
N ASN A 8 14.56 12.83 11.72
CA ASN A 8 14.51 11.50 12.32
C ASN A 8 14.55 11.61 13.84
N LEU A 9 13.42 12.04 14.42
CA LEU A 9 13.10 11.71 15.80
C LEU A 9 13.18 10.18 15.92
N ASN A 10 14.09 9.69 16.76
CA ASN A 10 14.17 8.31 17.22
C ASN A 10 12.78 7.77 17.55
N LEU A 11 12.13 7.11 16.59
CA LEU A 11 10.87 6.37 16.81
C LEU A 11 11.13 5.06 17.57
N GLY A 12 12.39 4.77 17.93
CA GLY A 12 12.76 3.61 18.72
C GLY A 12 12.57 2.27 17.99
N TYR A 13 12.54 2.29 16.66
CA TYR A 13 12.46 1.06 15.88
C TYR A 13 13.68 0.16 16.13
N PRO A 14 13.53 -1.18 16.11
CA PRO A 14 14.66 -2.09 16.15
C PRO A 14 15.57 -1.89 14.93
N SER A 15 16.81 -2.40 15.01
CA SER A 15 17.67 -2.46 13.82
C SER A 15 16.96 -3.24 12.73
N LEU A 16 16.72 -2.58 11.58
CA LEU A 16 15.99 -3.18 10.46
C LEU A 16 16.92 -4.03 9.59
N ILE A 17 18.18 -3.62 9.49
CA ILE A 17 19.25 -4.44 8.94
C ILE A 17 19.78 -5.26 10.09
N THR A 18 19.39 -6.53 10.11
CA THR A 18 19.82 -7.49 11.11
C THR A 18 20.94 -8.32 10.47
N GLY A 19 21.94 -8.72 11.26
CA GLY A 19 22.95 -9.69 10.78
C GLY A 19 22.40 -11.11 10.56
N ASP A 20 21.06 -11.26 10.51
CA ASP A 20 20.37 -12.52 10.28
C ASP A 20 20.48 -12.89 8.80
N ALA A 21 20.77 -14.16 8.49
CA ALA A 21 20.91 -14.63 7.11
C ALA A 21 19.58 -14.57 6.32
N TYR A 22 18.44 -14.48 7.00
CA TYR A 22 17.11 -14.34 6.40
C TYR A 22 16.73 -12.87 6.15
N ASN A 23 17.53 -11.92 6.66
CA ASN A 23 17.28 -10.51 6.43
C ASN A 23 17.44 -10.15 4.95
N ASN A 24 16.43 -9.51 4.37
CA ASN A 24 16.47 -8.99 3.01
C ASN A 24 16.06 -7.51 2.94
N VAL A 25 16.12 -6.79 4.06
CA VAL A 25 15.87 -5.35 4.13
C VAL A 25 17.13 -4.61 3.71
N SER A 26 17.07 -3.82 2.64
CA SER A 26 18.20 -2.99 2.22
C SER A 26 18.28 -1.66 2.98
N GLU A 27 19.41 -0.97 2.91
CA GLU A 27 19.56 0.39 3.44
C GLU A 27 18.56 1.37 2.81
N SER A 28 18.28 1.22 1.51
CA SER A 28 17.30 2.04 0.80
C SER A 28 15.91 1.90 1.44
N ILE A 29 15.47 0.67 1.70
CA ILE A 29 14.18 0.40 2.36
C ILE A 29 14.19 0.85 3.82
N ALA A 30 15.24 0.53 4.56
CA ALA A 30 15.38 0.94 5.96
C ALA A 30 15.31 2.46 6.13
N SER A 31 15.85 3.23 5.18
CA SER A 31 15.83 4.70 5.20
C SER A 31 14.44 5.32 5.05
N LYS A 32 13.47 4.56 4.52
CA LYS A 32 12.08 5.02 4.31
C LYS A 32 11.22 4.81 5.55
N VAL A 33 11.62 3.90 6.45
CA VAL A 33 10.90 3.61 7.69
C VAL A 33 10.92 4.83 8.61
N GLY A 34 9.74 5.26 9.06
CA GLY A 34 9.59 6.39 9.96
C GLY A 34 9.42 7.75 9.28
N LEU A 35 9.54 7.84 7.94
CA LEU A 35 9.21 9.06 7.21
C LEU A 35 7.71 9.41 7.30
N ASN A 36 6.85 8.38 7.42
CA ASN A 36 5.42 8.49 7.71
C ASN A 36 4.72 9.58 6.89
N LEU A 37 4.79 9.50 5.56
CA LEU A 37 4.26 10.55 4.67
C LEU A 37 2.76 10.83 4.90
N HIS A 38 2.00 9.79 5.27
CA HIS A 38 0.59 9.88 5.67
C HIS A 38 0.33 10.74 6.93
N ARG A 39 1.37 11.15 7.67
CA ARG A 39 1.29 12.04 8.83
C ARG A 39 1.84 13.44 8.56
N GLN A 40 2.51 13.65 7.44
CA GLN A 40 3.15 14.93 7.15
C GLN A 40 2.08 15.96 6.73
N PRO A 41 2.01 17.13 7.38
CA PRO A 41 1.07 18.19 7.00
C PRO A 41 1.25 18.59 5.54
N ASN A 42 0.14 18.90 4.87
CA ASN A 42 0.04 19.24 3.46
C ASN A 42 0.43 18.12 2.48
N HIS A 43 0.92 16.97 2.95
CA HIS A 43 1.25 15.87 2.05
C HIS A 43 -0.03 15.27 1.45
N PRO A 44 -0.11 14.99 0.12
CA PRO A 44 -1.32 14.44 -0.51
C PRO A 44 -1.91 13.22 0.21
N LEU A 45 -1.05 12.32 0.69
CA LEU A 45 -1.48 11.12 1.44
C LEU A 45 -2.10 11.48 2.80
N ASN A 46 -1.57 12.49 3.49
CA ASN A 46 -2.17 12.98 4.73
C ASN A 46 -3.53 13.65 4.48
N ILE A 47 -3.66 14.39 3.38
CA ILE A 47 -4.91 15.04 2.98
C ILE A 47 -6.01 13.98 2.79
N ILE A 48 -5.74 12.91 2.05
CA ILE A 48 -6.70 11.83 1.82
C ILE A 48 -7.03 11.11 3.12
N LYS A 49 -6.02 10.68 3.88
CA LYS A 49 -6.21 10.01 5.17
C LYS A 49 -7.11 10.83 6.10
N THR A 50 -6.82 12.12 6.22
CA THR A 50 -7.59 13.03 7.09
C THR A 50 -9.00 13.22 6.58
N LYS A 51 -9.21 13.31 5.26
CA LYS A 51 -10.55 13.42 4.67
C LYS A 51 -11.40 12.17 4.95
N ILE A 52 -10.82 10.97 4.83
CA ILE A 52 -11.48 9.70 5.19
C ILE A 52 -11.78 9.65 6.69
N ALA A 53 -10.80 9.95 7.55
CA ALA A 53 -11.00 9.94 9.00
C ALA A 53 -12.13 10.90 9.43
N SER A 54 -12.15 12.11 8.87
CA SER A 54 -13.22 13.09 9.10
C SER A 54 -14.58 12.60 8.62
N TYR A 55 -14.67 11.82 7.53
CA TYR A 55 -15.93 11.21 7.10
C TYR A 55 -16.52 10.28 8.17
N PHE A 56 -15.68 9.44 8.78
CA PHE A 56 -16.12 8.54 9.86
C PHE A 56 -16.47 9.30 11.15
N ASP A 57 -15.73 10.35 11.50
CA ASP A 57 -16.07 11.24 12.62
C ASP A 57 -17.42 11.95 12.38
N ASP A 58 -17.67 12.41 11.16
CA ASP A 58 -18.93 13.02 10.74
C ASP A 58 -20.10 12.05 10.80
N LEU A 59 -19.91 10.80 10.35
CA LEU A 59 -20.93 9.75 10.45
C LEU A 59 -21.28 9.47 11.91
N HIS A 60 -20.29 9.42 12.79
CA HIS A 60 -20.51 9.26 14.23
C HIS A 60 -21.28 10.43 14.82
N ALA A 61 -20.96 11.67 14.40
CA ALA A 61 -21.64 12.87 14.87
C ALA A 61 -23.08 13.01 14.36
N LYS A 62 -23.37 12.52 13.15
CA LYS A 62 -24.69 12.61 12.48
C LYS A 62 -25.60 11.41 12.75
N GLY A 63 -25.04 10.23 13.01
CA GLY A 63 -25.77 9.00 13.28
C GLY A 63 -26.22 8.90 14.73
N TYR A 64 -27.30 8.15 14.98
CA TYR A 64 -27.48 7.57 16.31
C TYR A 64 -26.27 6.67 16.58
N VAL A 65 -25.55 6.90 17.68
CA VAL A 65 -24.26 6.26 18.05
C VAL A 65 -24.23 4.74 17.82
N VAL A 66 -25.40 4.09 17.87
CA VAL A 66 -25.60 2.67 17.58
C VAL A 66 -25.18 2.27 16.16
N ASN A 67 -25.49 3.06 15.12
CA ASN A 67 -25.21 2.69 13.73
C ASN A 67 -23.76 3.02 13.32
N HIS A 68 -23.19 4.09 13.88
CA HIS A 68 -21.83 4.53 13.56
C HIS A 68 -21.09 4.84 14.87
N PRO A 69 -20.55 3.82 15.56
CA PRO A 69 -19.68 4.04 16.70
C PRO A 69 -18.43 4.81 16.25
N ARG A 70 -17.82 5.53 17.20
CA ARG A 70 -16.59 6.27 16.91
C ARG A 70 -15.49 5.31 16.47
N MET A 71 -14.89 5.59 15.32
CA MET A 71 -13.75 4.85 14.79
C MET A 71 -12.46 5.43 15.38
N GLN A 72 -11.70 4.64 16.15
CA GLN A 72 -10.41 5.10 16.66
C GLN A 72 -9.34 5.04 15.55
N LEU A 73 -8.72 6.19 15.23
CA LEU A 73 -7.63 6.25 14.25
C LEU A 73 -6.27 5.87 14.88
N PHE A 74 -5.61 4.89 14.27
CA PHE A 74 -4.24 4.48 14.55
C PHE A 74 -3.36 4.77 13.33
N ASP A 75 -2.54 5.81 13.39
CA ASP A 75 -1.65 6.19 12.30
C ASP A 75 -0.17 6.24 12.68
N ASN A 76 0.19 5.64 13.82
CA ASN A 76 1.55 5.55 14.38
C ASN A 76 1.98 4.12 14.75
N LEU A 77 1.30 3.09 14.25
CA LEU A 77 1.69 1.71 14.54
C LEU A 77 3.01 1.38 13.83
N SER A 78 3.90 0.66 14.54
CA SER A 78 5.16 0.19 13.98
C SER A 78 4.92 -0.66 12.73
N PRO A 79 5.67 -0.45 11.63
CA PRO A 79 5.60 -1.31 10.45
C PRO A 79 6.26 -2.67 10.69
N VAL A 80 7.09 -2.81 11.72
CA VAL A 80 7.66 -4.10 12.13
C VAL A 80 6.58 -4.92 12.85
N VAL A 81 6.20 -6.05 12.25
CA VAL A 81 5.17 -6.96 12.76
C VAL A 81 5.64 -8.42 12.74
N SER A 82 4.94 -9.27 13.48
CA SER A 82 5.20 -10.72 13.45
C SER A 82 4.67 -11.34 12.15
N VAL A 83 5.30 -12.44 11.74
CA VAL A 83 4.79 -13.30 10.64
C VAL A 83 3.39 -13.83 10.94
N GLU A 84 3.10 -14.11 12.21
CA GLU A 84 1.79 -14.57 12.66
C GLU A 84 0.72 -13.52 12.40
N ASP A 85 0.94 -12.28 12.86
CA ASP A 85 -0.03 -11.20 12.70
C ASP A 85 -0.23 -10.81 11.24
N CYS A 86 0.83 -10.83 10.42
CA CYS A 86 0.70 -10.42 9.04
C CYS A 86 0.10 -11.49 8.12
N PHE A 87 0.23 -12.77 8.47
CA PHE A 87 -0.22 -13.84 7.59
C PHE A 87 -1.05 -14.93 8.27
N ASP A 88 -0.59 -15.51 9.38
CA ASP A 88 -1.25 -16.68 9.98
C ASP A 88 -2.64 -16.32 10.55
N HIS A 89 -2.68 -15.25 11.33
CA HIS A 89 -3.91 -14.70 11.90
C HIS A 89 -4.90 -14.25 10.83
N MET A 90 -4.40 -13.95 9.62
CA MET A 90 -5.16 -13.49 8.45
C MET A 90 -5.53 -14.63 7.47
N LEU A 91 -5.35 -15.89 7.89
CA LEU A 91 -5.68 -17.10 7.12
C LEU A 91 -4.92 -17.27 5.80
N ILE A 92 -3.78 -16.59 5.65
CA ILE A 92 -2.94 -16.74 4.45
C ILE A 92 -2.19 -18.09 4.56
N PRO A 93 -2.26 -19.01 3.59
CA PRO A 93 -1.58 -20.31 3.67
C PRO A 93 -0.06 -20.19 3.80
N LYS A 94 0.60 -21.16 4.45
CA LYS A 94 2.07 -21.15 4.68
C LYS A 94 2.90 -21.19 3.38
N ASP A 95 2.35 -21.76 2.32
CA ASP A 95 2.93 -21.88 0.99
C ASP A 95 2.49 -20.77 0.03
N HIS A 96 1.71 -19.79 0.51
CA HIS A 96 1.20 -18.70 -0.30
C HIS A 96 2.34 -17.80 -0.81
N VAL A 97 2.21 -17.32 -2.06
CA VAL A 97 3.25 -16.52 -2.75
C VAL A 97 3.62 -15.26 -1.99
N SER A 98 2.65 -14.59 -1.34
CA SER A 98 2.90 -13.37 -0.56
C SER A 98 3.87 -13.56 0.60
N ARG A 99 4.08 -14.80 1.07
CA ARG A 99 5.04 -15.11 2.13
C ARG A 99 6.47 -15.27 1.62
N ARG A 100 6.69 -15.33 0.31
CA ARG A 100 8.03 -15.58 -0.24
C ARG A 100 8.95 -14.39 0.04
N PRO A 101 10.24 -14.61 0.34
CA PRO A 101 11.22 -13.53 0.46
C PRO A 101 11.39 -12.69 -0.81
N THR A 102 10.93 -13.18 -1.97
CA THR A 102 10.89 -12.46 -3.24
C THR A 102 9.85 -11.34 -3.27
N ASP A 103 8.86 -11.39 -2.39
CA ASP A 103 7.67 -10.51 -2.37
C ASP A 103 7.60 -9.68 -1.07
N THR A 104 8.23 -10.17 0.00
CA THR A 104 8.16 -9.60 1.35
C THR A 104 9.54 -9.28 1.94
N TYR A 105 9.61 -8.17 2.67
CA TYR A 105 10.80 -7.77 3.44
C TYR A 105 10.80 -8.36 4.85
N TYR A 106 11.66 -9.34 5.08
CA TYR A 106 11.87 -10.01 6.34
C TYR A 106 13.07 -9.46 7.10
N LEU A 107 12.91 -9.27 8.41
CA LEU A 107 14.01 -8.97 9.33
C LEU A 107 14.65 -10.26 9.86
N ASN A 108 13.85 -11.31 10.02
CA ASN A 108 14.23 -12.67 10.43
C ASN A 108 13.03 -13.61 10.13
N PRO A 109 13.12 -14.93 10.34
CA PRO A 109 12.04 -15.86 10.03
C PRO A 109 10.70 -15.63 10.76
N SER A 110 10.67 -14.78 11.80
CA SER A 110 9.49 -14.51 12.62
C SER A 110 8.98 -13.06 12.55
N THR A 111 9.75 -12.16 11.92
CA THR A 111 9.48 -10.71 11.93
C THR A 111 9.73 -10.10 10.55
N LEU A 112 8.86 -9.20 10.11
CA LEU A 112 8.89 -8.55 8.79
C LEU A 112 8.43 -7.10 8.85
N LEU A 113 8.63 -6.36 7.76
CA LEU A 113 7.92 -5.11 7.50
C LEU A 113 6.56 -5.42 6.89
N ARG A 114 5.48 -4.92 7.51
CA ARG A 114 4.09 -5.27 7.16
C ARG A 114 3.82 -5.07 5.66
N THR A 115 3.17 -6.04 5.04
CA THR A 115 2.80 -6.00 3.62
C THR A 115 1.42 -5.38 3.39
N HIS A 116 0.62 -5.25 4.46
CA HIS A 116 -0.67 -4.57 4.46
C HIS A 116 -1.02 -4.07 5.88
N THR A 117 -1.98 -3.15 5.99
CA THR A 117 -2.45 -2.64 7.30
C THR A 117 -3.23 -3.70 8.10
N SER A 118 -3.81 -4.70 7.45
CA SER A 118 -4.59 -5.78 8.08
C SER A 118 -3.78 -6.64 9.04
N CYS A 119 -2.44 -6.56 8.98
CA CYS A 119 -1.53 -7.13 9.97
C CYS A 119 -1.77 -6.57 11.39
N HIS A 120 -2.58 -5.51 11.53
CA HIS A 120 -2.95 -4.91 12.81
C HIS A 120 -4.36 -5.27 13.31
N GLU A 121 -5.20 -5.95 12.53
CA GLU A 121 -6.58 -6.27 12.92
C GLU A 121 -6.63 -7.13 14.19
N VAL A 122 -6.04 -8.32 14.15
CA VAL A 122 -6.02 -9.23 15.31
C VAL A 122 -5.33 -8.63 16.53
N PRO A 123 -4.15 -7.98 16.43
CA PRO A 123 -3.54 -7.28 17.56
C PRO A 123 -4.42 -6.21 18.21
N LEU A 124 -5.17 -5.42 17.43
CA LEU A 124 -6.09 -4.40 17.97
C LEU A 124 -7.34 -5.05 18.58
N MET A 125 -7.87 -6.09 17.95
CA MET A 125 -8.98 -6.87 18.51
C MET A 125 -8.61 -7.52 19.85
N LYS A 126 -7.41 -8.08 20.00
CA LYS A 126 -6.92 -8.62 21.29
C LYS A 126 -6.85 -7.57 22.40
N LYS A 127 -6.74 -6.29 22.05
CA LYS A 127 -6.80 -5.15 22.98
C LYS A 127 -8.24 -4.68 23.29
N GLY A 128 -9.26 -5.37 22.79
CA GLY A 128 -10.67 -5.03 22.97
C GLY A 128 -11.17 -3.91 22.06
N ILE A 129 -10.39 -3.53 21.04
CA ILE A 129 -10.78 -2.47 20.09
C ILE A 129 -11.59 -3.11 18.96
N ARG A 130 -12.79 -2.58 18.72
CA ARG A 130 -13.79 -3.18 17.80
C ARG A 130 -14.20 -2.29 16.63
N ASN A 131 -13.82 -1.01 16.67
CA ASN A 131 -14.14 -0.02 15.65
C ASN A 131 -12.94 0.90 15.48
N PHE A 132 -12.19 0.75 14.39
CA PHE A 132 -10.94 1.47 14.22
C PHE A 132 -10.59 1.71 12.76
N LEU A 133 -9.77 2.74 12.56
CA LEU A 133 -9.08 3.00 11.31
C LEU A 133 -7.58 2.79 11.55
N VAL A 134 -6.89 2.16 10.60
CA VAL A 134 -5.43 2.09 10.59
C VAL A 134 -4.92 2.81 9.35
N ALA A 135 -3.92 3.67 9.49
CA ALA A 135 -3.25 4.26 8.34
C ALA A 135 -1.74 4.13 8.49
N GLY A 136 -1.05 3.64 7.46
CA GLY A 136 0.37 3.39 7.57
C GLY A 136 1.04 3.01 6.26
N ASP A 137 2.34 3.22 6.24
CA ASP A 137 3.30 2.70 5.27
C ASP A 137 3.34 1.17 5.28
N VAL A 138 3.31 0.53 4.12
CA VAL A 138 3.38 -0.91 3.91
C VAL A 138 4.47 -1.21 2.87
N TYR A 139 5.05 -2.40 2.95
CA TYR A 139 6.31 -2.73 2.30
C TYR A 139 6.17 -3.98 1.45
N ARG A 140 6.47 -3.89 0.14
CA ARG A 140 6.42 -5.02 -0.80
C ARG A 140 7.58 -4.96 -1.77
N ARG A 141 8.09 -6.13 -2.14
CA ARG A 141 9.03 -6.27 -3.25
C ARG A 141 8.19 -6.48 -4.51
N ASP A 142 8.35 -5.61 -5.49
CA ASP A 142 7.42 -5.48 -6.61
C ASP A 142 8.13 -4.86 -7.82
N GLU A 143 7.46 -4.79 -8.97
CA GLU A 143 7.97 -4.17 -10.19
C GLU A 143 8.42 -2.71 -10.00
N ILE A 144 9.24 -2.23 -10.94
CA ILE A 144 9.61 -0.81 -11.03
C ILE A 144 8.86 -0.21 -12.22
N ASP A 145 7.85 0.59 -11.92
CA ASP A 145 7.12 1.43 -12.86
C ASP A 145 6.51 2.65 -12.16
N ALA A 146 5.72 3.45 -12.87
CA ALA A 146 5.12 4.68 -12.35
C ALA A 146 4.01 4.46 -11.30
N SER A 147 3.54 3.23 -11.10
CA SER A 147 2.47 2.85 -10.16
C SER A 147 2.94 1.96 -9.02
N HIS A 148 4.10 1.31 -9.14
CA HIS A 148 4.66 0.41 -8.13
C HIS A 148 5.88 1.03 -7.44
N TYR A 149 5.83 1.06 -6.11
CA TYR A 149 6.92 1.53 -5.27
C TYR A 149 7.07 0.59 -4.06
N PRO A 150 8.29 0.30 -3.59
CA PRO A 150 8.50 -0.69 -2.53
C PRO A 150 7.86 -0.31 -1.19
N VAL A 151 7.56 0.98 -1.01
CA VAL A 151 6.88 1.53 0.16
C VAL A 151 5.71 2.37 -0.31
N PHE A 152 4.50 2.00 0.06
CA PHE A 152 3.29 2.76 -0.21
C PHE A 152 2.41 2.77 1.03
N HIS A 153 1.28 3.45 1.02
CA HIS A 153 0.47 3.64 2.21
C HIS A 153 -0.93 3.09 2.02
N GLN A 154 -1.40 2.39 3.04
CA GLN A 154 -2.77 1.92 3.11
C GLN A 154 -3.54 2.64 4.20
N MET A 155 -4.85 2.68 4.01
CA MET A 155 -5.79 2.94 5.08
C MET A 155 -6.79 1.79 5.15
N GLU A 156 -7.08 1.37 6.36
CA GLU A 156 -7.97 0.28 6.68
C GLU A 156 -9.02 0.74 7.67
N GLY A 157 -10.21 0.16 7.59
CA GLY A 157 -11.24 0.31 8.59
C GLY A 157 -11.88 -1.02 8.93
N LEU A 158 -12.15 -1.21 10.22
CA LEU A 158 -12.83 -2.38 10.74
C LEU A 158 -13.93 -1.94 11.70
N ARG A 159 -15.09 -2.60 11.61
CA ARG A 159 -16.25 -2.33 12.47
C ARG A 159 -16.98 -3.63 12.81
N PHE A 160 -17.23 -3.87 14.10
CA PHE A 160 -18.14 -4.92 14.58
C PHE A 160 -19.53 -4.40 14.95
N PHE A 161 -20.49 -5.31 14.98
CA PHE A 161 -21.92 -5.05 15.20
C PHE A 161 -22.47 -5.87 16.38
N PRO A 162 -22.02 -5.62 17.62
CA PRO A 162 -22.53 -6.33 18.81
C PRO A 162 -24.03 -6.09 19.06
N GLU A 163 -24.59 -5.03 18.48
CA GLU A 163 -26.02 -4.72 18.56
C GLU A 163 -26.91 -5.69 17.76
N LEU A 164 -26.35 -6.48 16.83
CA LEU A 164 -27.11 -7.47 16.07
C LEU A 164 -27.40 -8.70 16.94
N SER A 165 -28.69 -8.89 17.25
CA SER A 165 -29.18 -10.01 18.06
C SER A 165 -28.71 -11.36 17.52
N GLN A 166 -28.15 -12.20 18.40
CA GLN A 166 -27.78 -13.59 18.07
C GLN A 166 -28.98 -14.48 17.74
N ALA A 167 -30.22 -14.02 18.02
CA ALA A 167 -31.42 -14.71 17.56
C ALA A 167 -31.64 -14.58 16.04
N VAL A 168 -30.98 -13.61 15.39
CA VAL A 168 -30.96 -13.48 13.94
C VAL A 168 -29.95 -14.50 13.38
N PRO A 169 -30.33 -15.32 12.38
CA PRO A 169 -29.41 -16.25 11.72
C PRO A 169 -28.11 -15.57 11.28
N TYR A 170 -27.00 -16.30 11.33
CA TYR A 170 -25.69 -15.74 11.00
C TYR A 170 -25.66 -15.14 9.59
N ASP A 171 -26.20 -15.86 8.60
CA ASP A 171 -26.23 -15.42 7.20
C ASP A 171 -27.06 -14.14 7.02
N ASP A 172 -28.15 -13.99 7.76
CA ASP A 172 -28.95 -12.76 7.76
C ASP A 172 -28.18 -11.58 8.37
N ARG A 173 -27.41 -11.82 9.44
CA ARG A 173 -26.51 -10.79 10.01
C ARG A 173 -25.40 -10.41 9.03
N VAL A 174 -24.83 -11.38 8.31
CA VAL A 174 -23.83 -11.13 7.24
C VAL A 174 -24.42 -10.22 6.16
N ALA A 175 -25.63 -10.49 5.69
CA ALA A 175 -26.30 -9.65 4.69
C ALA A 175 -26.53 -8.22 5.19
N ILE A 176 -26.99 -8.05 6.44
CA ILE A 176 -27.18 -6.72 7.07
C ILE A 176 -25.84 -5.95 7.14
N VAL A 177 -24.78 -6.63 7.58
CA VAL A 177 -23.43 -6.04 7.71
C VAL A 177 -22.86 -5.66 6.34
N GLN A 178 -23.07 -6.49 5.31
CA GLN A 178 -22.62 -6.21 3.95
C GLN A 178 -23.34 -4.97 3.36
N GLU A 179 -24.65 -4.83 3.55
CA GLU A 179 -25.36 -3.65 3.07
C GLU A 179 -24.97 -2.38 3.83
N HIS A 180 -24.71 -2.48 5.14
CA HIS A 180 -24.12 -1.37 5.89
C HIS A 180 -22.73 -0.99 5.35
N LEU A 181 -21.87 -1.97 5.07
CA LEU A 181 -20.54 -1.75 4.50
C LEU A 181 -20.64 -0.99 3.17
N LYS A 182 -21.49 -1.45 2.25
CA LYS A 182 -21.68 -0.79 0.95
C LYS A 182 -22.11 0.66 1.09
N SER A 183 -23.17 0.91 1.86
CA SER A 183 -23.68 2.27 2.07
C SER A 183 -22.64 3.21 2.72
N THR A 184 -21.85 2.67 3.66
CA THR A 184 -20.77 3.43 4.32
C THR A 184 -19.66 3.78 3.34
N LEU A 185 -19.26 2.85 2.48
CA LEU A 185 -18.16 3.07 1.55
C LEU A 185 -18.57 3.92 0.33
N GLU A 186 -19.80 3.78 -0.15
CA GLU A 186 -20.37 4.69 -1.16
C GLU A 186 -20.35 6.14 -0.66
N GLY A 187 -20.85 6.38 0.57
CA GLY A 187 -20.79 7.70 1.17
C GLY A 187 -19.37 8.22 1.40
N MET A 188 -18.43 7.33 1.76
CA MET A 188 -17.01 7.69 1.91
C MET A 188 -16.45 8.15 0.55
N VAL A 189 -16.67 7.39 -0.51
CA VAL A 189 -16.20 7.73 -1.86
C VAL A 189 -16.86 9.02 -2.35
N GLU A 190 -18.16 9.20 -2.16
CA GLU A 190 -18.84 10.46 -2.52
C GLU A 190 -18.26 11.66 -1.75
N SER A 191 -17.88 11.48 -0.48
CA SER A 191 -17.25 12.55 0.31
C SER A 191 -15.88 12.97 -0.23
N ILE A 192 -15.18 12.05 -0.90
CA ILE A 192 -13.83 12.24 -1.43
C ILE A 192 -13.84 12.78 -2.85
N PHE A 193 -14.55 12.07 -3.74
CA PHE A 193 -14.57 12.31 -5.18
C PHE A 193 -15.73 13.24 -5.62
N GLY A 194 -16.67 13.52 -4.73
CA GLY A 194 -17.95 14.08 -5.12
C GLY A 194 -18.84 13.02 -5.78
N LYS A 195 -19.86 13.48 -6.50
CA LYS A 195 -20.82 12.58 -7.14
C LYS A 195 -20.17 11.88 -8.34
N VAL A 196 -19.93 10.58 -8.21
CA VAL A 196 -19.29 9.72 -9.23
C VAL A 196 -20.10 8.46 -9.46
N GLU A 197 -19.96 7.86 -10.64
CA GLU A 197 -20.56 6.56 -10.92
C GLU A 197 -19.74 5.45 -10.24
N MET A 198 -20.42 4.51 -9.59
CA MET A 198 -19.80 3.45 -8.80
C MET A 198 -20.35 2.09 -9.19
N ARG A 199 -19.54 1.04 -9.07
CA ARG A 199 -19.99 -0.35 -9.17
C ARG A 199 -19.27 -1.25 -8.17
N TRP A 200 -20.00 -2.23 -7.69
CA TRP A 200 -19.46 -3.31 -6.86
C TRP A 200 -19.06 -4.49 -7.74
N VAL A 201 -17.86 -5.01 -7.53
CA VAL A 201 -17.32 -6.19 -8.22
C VAL A 201 -17.11 -7.29 -7.18
N ASP A 202 -17.59 -8.50 -7.44
CA ASP A 202 -17.33 -9.65 -6.58
C ASP A 202 -15.83 -9.99 -6.63
N ALA A 203 -15.22 -10.10 -5.45
CA ALA A 203 -13.79 -10.35 -5.31
C ALA A 203 -13.54 -11.55 -4.38
N TYR A 204 -12.26 -11.92 -4.22
CA TYR A 204 -11.85 -12.92 -3.24
C TYR A 204 -10.66 -12.41 -2.44
N PHE A 205 -10.84 -12.33 -1.12
CA PHE A 205 -9.77 -12.10 -0.18
C PHE A 205 -9.77 -13.20 0.89
N PRO A 206 -8.61 -13.76 1.29
CA PRO A 206 -8.56 -14.78 2.34
C PRO A 206 -9.19 -14.34 3.67
N PHE A 207 -9.24 -13.03 3.92
CA PHE A 207 -9.65 -12.44 5.18
C PHE A 207 -11.12 -11.99 5.25
N THR A 208 -11.84 -11.98 4.12
CA THR A 208 -13.26 -11.58 4.09
C THR A 208 -14.12 -12.51 3.24
N HIS A 209 -15.36 -12.74 3.65
CA HIS A 209 -16.36 -13.46 2.87
C HIS A 209 -17.79 -13.06 3.30
N PRO A 210 -18.64 -12.55 2.38
CA PRO A 210 -18.35 -12.22 0.99
C PRO A 210 -17.35 -11.04 0.86
N SER A 211 -16.60 -11.04 -0.25
CA SER A 211 -15.59 -10.03 -0.58
C SER A 211 -16.02 -9.23 -1.81
N LEU A 212 -15.73 -7.93 -1.79
CA LEU A 212 -16.13 -6.97 -2.81
C LEU A 212 -14.99 -5.99 -3.09
N GLU A 213 -14.93 -5.50 -4.32
CA GLU A 213 -14.18 -4.31 -4.69
C GLU A 213 -15.17 -3.20 -5.09
N LEU A 214 -14.85 -1.96 -4.72
CA LEU A 214 -15.58 -0.79 -5.17
C LEU A 214 -14.78 -0.11 -6.28
N GLU A 215 -15.36 -0.03 -7.46
CA GLU A 215 -14.78 0.70 -8.58
C GLU A 215 -15.57 1.97 -8.86
N ILE A 216 -14.87 3.03 -9.25
CA ILE A 216 -15.47 4.28 -9.73
C ILE A 216 -15.18 4.47 -11.21
N PHE A 217 -16.13 5.01 -11.96
CA PHE A 217 -15.87 5.47 -13.31
C PHE A 217 -15.22 6.85 -13.24
N PHE A 218 -14.01 6.96 -13.78
CA PHE A 218 -13.25 8.21 -13.74
C PHE A 218 -12.63 8.50 -15.10
N GLU A 219 -12.69 9.77 -15.51
CA GLU A 219 -12.05 10.23 -16.74
C GLU A 219 -10.62 10.65 -16.44
N VAL A 220 -9.66 9.82 -16.84
CA VAL A 220 -8.23 10.11 -16.72
C VAL A 220 -7.73 10.59 -18.07
N ARG A 221 -7.38 11.87 -18.15
CA ARG A 221 -6.76 12.49 -19.35
C ARG A 221 -7.57 12.30 -20.65
N GLY A 222 -8.89 12.42 -20.56
CA GLY A 222 -9.78 12.30 -21.72
C GLY A 222 -10.26 10.87 -22.00
N PHE A 223 -9.85 9.89 -21.18
CA PHE A 223 -10.25 8.49 -21.33
C PHE A 223 -10.99 8.02 -20.07
N GLY A 224 -12.25 7.62 -20.25
CA GLY A 224 -13.06 7.03 -19.19
C GLY A 224 -12.63 5.60 -18.91
N GLN A 225 -12.35 5.30 -17.65
CA GLN A 225 -12.02 3.95 -17.20
C GLN A 225 -12.61 3.67 -15.81
N TRP A 226 -12.83 2.40 -15.52
CA TRP A 226 -13.15 1.95 -14.17
C TRP A 226 -11.87 1.83 -13.36
N LEU A 227 -11.87 2.45 -12.18
CA LEU A 227 -10.76 2.45 -11.25
C LEU A 227 -11.19 1.77 -9.96
N GLU A 228 -10.52 0.69 -9.59
CA GLU A 228 -10.61 0.06 -8.28
C GLU A 228 -10.09 1.01 -7.18
N VAL A 229 -10.97 1.38 -6.26
CA VAL A 229 -10.71 2.34 -5.17
C VAL A 229 -10.28 1.60 -3.90
N LEU A 230 -10.90 0.46 -3.61
CA LEU A 230 -10.73 -0.31 -2.38
C LEU A 230 -11.21 -1.75 -2.54
N GLY A 231 -10.70 -2.62 -1.67
CA GLY A 231 -11.23 -3.95 -1.40
C GLY A 231 -11.86 -4.01 -0.01
N CYS A 232 -12.95 -4.75 0.14
CA CYS A 232 -13.66 -4.86 1.41
C CYS A 232 -14.46 -6.16 1.51
N GLY A 233 -15.04 -6.41 2.69
CA GLY A 233 -15.98 -7.49 2.86
C GLY A 233 -16.38 -7.72 4.31
N VAL A 234 -17.20 -8.75 4.52
CA VAL A 234 -17.53 -9.22 5.87
C VAL A 234 -16.36 -10.04 6.38
N LEU A 235 -15.83 -9.70 7.56
CA LEU A 235 -14.64 -10.31 8.14
C LEU A 235 -14.87 -11.81 8.36
N GLN A 236 -13.88 -12.63 7.98
CA GLN A 236 -13.90 -14.07 8.27
C GLN A 236 -14.02 -14.32 9.77
N ARG A 237 -14.98 -15.17 10.16
CA ARG A 237 -15.25 -15.52 11.56
C ARG A 237 -13.99 -15.98 12.30
N GLN A 238 -13.15 -16.78 11.66
CA GLN A 238 -11.93 -17.30 12.27
C GLN A 238 -10.92 -16.19 12.61
N ILE A 239 -10.87 -15.10 11.82
CA ILE A 239 -10.00 -13.95 12.12
C ILE A 239 -10.53 -13.18 13.32
N ALA A 240 -11.86 -12.98 13.38
CA ALA A 240 -12.51 -12.39 14.55
C ALA A 240 -12.21 -13.22 15.83
N GLU A 241 -12.28 -14.55 15.73
CA GLU A 241 -11.98 -15.48 16.82
C GLU A 241 -10.51 -15.42 17.26
N HIS A 242 -9.55 -15.29 16.33
CA HIS A 242 -8.13 -15.01 16.67
C HIS A 242 -7.97 -13.70 17.46
N GLY A 243 -8.84 -12.71 17.20
CA GLY A 243 -8.94 -11.44 17.92
C GLY A 243 -9.70 -11.50 19.25
N GLY A 244 -10.22 -12.67 19.65
CA GLY A 244 -11.06 -12.83 20.83
C GLY A 244 -12.45 -12.22 20.69
N VAL A 245 -12.94 -12.08 19.46
CA VAL A 245 -14.31 -11.66 19.15
C VAL A 245 -15.11 -12.91 18.80
N VAL A 246 -16.16 -13.20 19.57
CA VAL A 246 -17.01 -14.38 19.35
C VAL A 246 -18.44 -13.92 19.15
N ASP A 247 -19.12 -14.50 18.16
CA ASP A 247 -20.53 -14.26 17.82
C ASP A 247 -20.92 -12.84 17.38
N GLU A 248 -19.96 -11.94 17.18
CA GLU A 248 -20.17 -10.66 16.48
C GLU A 248 -19.82 -10.81 15.00
N VAL A 249 -20.54 -10.08 14.14
CA VAL A 249 -20.24 -9.95 12.71
C VAL A 249 -19.63 -8.57 12.50
N GLY A 250 -18.59 -8.48 11.68
CA GLY A 250 -17.94 -7.23 11.36
C GLY A 250 -17.59 -7.14 9.88
N TRP A 251 -17.37 -5.93 9.40
CA TRP A 251 -16.79 -5.71 8.08
C TRP A 251 -15.40 -5.09 8.22
N ALA A 252 -14.59 -5.28 7.19
CA ALA A 252 -13.32 -4.60 7.00
C ALA A 252 -13.21 -4.04 5.57
N PHE A 253 -12.45 -2.96 5.39
CA PHE A 253 -12.02 -2.46 4.08
C PHE A 253 -10.56 -2.05 4.13
N GLY A 254 -9.88 -2.13 2.99
CA GLY A 254 -8.53 -1.62 2.79
C GLY A 254 -8.44 -0.85 1.47
N LEU A 255 -7.70 0.26 1.48
CA LEU A 255 -7.47 1.09 0.29
C LEU A 255 -6.03 1.57 0.22
N GLY A 256 -5.54 1.78 -1.00
CA GLY A 256 -4.22 2.36 -1.26
C GLY A 256 -4.31 3.89 -1.36
N LEU A 257 -3.64 4.62 -0.48
CA LEU A 257 -3.69 6.08 -0.45
C LEU A 257 -3.04 6.70 -1.70
N GLU A 258 -1.96 6.12 -2.21
CA GLU A 258 -1.28 6.58 -3.43
C GLU A 258 -2.20 6.44 -4.64
N ARG A 259 -2.90 5.32 -4.79
CA ARG A 259 -3.82 5.11 -5.92
C ARG A 259 -4.90 6.19 -5.96
N LEU A 260 -5.50 6.50 -4.81
CA LEU A 260 -6.48 7.59 -4.70
C LEU A 260 -5.84 8.96 -4.96
N ALA A 261 -4.65 9.19 -4.42
CA ALA A 261 -3.95 10.47 -4.58
C ALA A 261 -3.52 10.74 -6.03
N MET A 262 -3.01 9.72 -6.73
CA MET A 262 -2.63 9.84 -8.13
C MET A 262 -3.80 10.29 -9.00
N VAL A 263 -5.02 9.85 -8.68
CA VAL A 263 -6.23 10.21 -9.42
C VAL A 263 -6.76 11.58 -8.99
N LEU A 264 -6.93 11.80 -7.68
CA LEU A 264 -7.51 13.05 -7.14
C LEU A 264 -6.64 14.28 -7.38
N PHE A 265 -5.32 14.10 -7.31
CA PHE A 265 -4.35 15.17 -7.50
C PHE A 265 -3.69 15.12 -8.90
N ASP A 266 -4.08 14.24 -9.82
CA ASP A 266 -3.43 14.04 -11.15
C ASP A 266 -1.89 13.89 -11.05
N ILE A 267 -1.43 13.10 -10.07
CA ILE A 267 -0.01 12.81 -9.87
C ILE A 267 0.37 11.64 -10.80
N PRO A 268 1.26 11.86 -11.78
CA PRO A 268 1.52 10.90 -12.86
C PRO A 268 2.40 9.71 -12.46
N ASP A 269 3.11 9.80 -11.34
CA ASP A 269 4.17 8.88 -10.96
C ASP A 269 4.27 8.80 -9.43
N ILE A 270 4.21 7.59 -8.88
CA ILE A 270 4.25 7.33 -7.44
C ILE A 270 5.53 7.85 -6.76
N ARG A 271 6.66 7.92 -7.48
CA ARG A 271 7.93 8.42 -6.94
C ARG A 271 7.83 9.90 -6.51
N LEU A 272 6.88 10.66 -7.07
CA LEU A 272 6.67 12.06 -6.69
C LEU A 272 6.26 12.23 -5.21
N PHE A 273 5.55 11.27 -4.62
CA PHE A 273 5.23 11.33 -3.18
C PHE A 273 6.48 11.32 -2.29
N TRP A 274 7.60 10.81 -2.81
CA TRP A 274 8.88 10.76 -2.11
C TRP A 274 9.81 11.92 -2.49
N SER A 275 9.40 12.81 -3.40
CA SER A 275 10.20 13.96 -3.80
C SER A 275 10.31 14.97 -2.68
N THR A 276 11.52 15.49 -2.49
CA THR A 276 11.80 16.60 -1.57
C THR A 276 11.84 17.94 -2.30
N ASP A 277 11.46 17.97 -3.57
CA ASP A 277 11.46 19.18 -4.39
C ASP A 277 10.34 20.13 -3.98
N ALA A 278 10.72 21.38 -3.71
CA ALA A 278 9.78 22.42 -3.31
C ALA A 278 8.68 22.65 -4.37
N ARG A 279 8.98 22.45 -5.67
CA ARG A 279 8.01 22.58 -6.77
C ARG A 279 6.88 21.56 -6.70
N PHE A 280 7.13 20.38 -6.11
CA PHE A 280 6.08 19.40 -5.82
C PHE A 280 5.38 19.75 -4.51
N LEU A 281 6.14 19.87 -3.41
CA LEU A 281 5.60 20.00 -2.06
C LEU A 281 4.75 21.27 -1.86
N SER A 282 5.08 22.37 -2.54
CA SER A 282 4.35 23.63 -2.38
C SER A 282 2.96 23.68 -3.05
N GLN A 283 2.59 22.64 -3.81
CA GLN A 283 1.32 22.62 -4.55
C GLN A 283 0.12 22.14 -3.73
N PHE A 284 0.37 21.54 -2.57
CA PHE A 284 -0.65 20.90 -1.75
C PHE A 284 -0.88 21.64 -0.45
N LYS A 285 -2.12 21.55 0.06
CA LYS A 285 -2.51 22.15 1.32
C LYS A 285 -3.59 21.32 1.98
N ASP A 286 -3.50 21.17 3.30
CA ASP A 286 -4.49 20.44 4.09
C ASP A 286 -5.93 20.86 3.80
N GLY A 287 -6.80 19.87 3.63
CA GLY A 287 -8.23 20.04 3.35
C GLY A 287 -8.58 20.40 1.90
N VAL A 288 -7.60 20.59 1.01
CA VAL A 288 -7.83 21.00 -0.38
C VAL A 288 -7.32 19.95 -1.36
N ILE A 289 -8.20 19.45 -2.23
CA ILE A 289 -7.81 18.63 -3.38
C ILE A 289 -7.40 19.57 -4.51
N THR A 290 -6.13 19.52 -4.90
CA THR A 290 -5.55 20.39 -5.94
C THR A 290 -4.95 19.53 -7.04
N GLN A 291 -5.27 19.80 -8.29
CA GLN A 291 -4.59 19.12 -9.40
C GLN A 291 -3.13 19.56 -9.45
N PHE A 292 -2.23 18.60 -9.37
CA PHE A 292 -0.80 18.75 -9.53
C PHE A 292 -0.50 19.31 -10.93
N LYS A 293 0.35 20.33 -10.96
CA LYS A 293 0.88 20.90 -12.20
C LYS A 293 2.29 20.36 -12.39
N PRO A 294 2.51 19.49 -13.39
CA PRO A 294 3.85 18.98 -13.67
C PRO A 294 4.82 20.11 -13.96
N TYR A 295 6.01 20.04 -13.38
CA TYR A 295 7.17 20.81 -13.82
C TYR A 295 7.88 20.08 -14.96
N SER A 296 8.90 20.72 -15.54
CA SER A 296 9.61 20.26 -16.75
C SER A 296 9.88 18.76 -16.73
N LYS A 297 9.35 18.04 -17.74
CA LYS A 297 9.71 16.64 -17.98
C LYS A 297 11.12 16.57 -18.56
N TYR A 298 11.94 15.71 -17.99
CA TYR A 298 13.31 15.48 -18.43
C TYR A 298 13.37 14.28 -19.38
N PRO A 299 14.23 14.29 -20.41
CA PRO A 299 14.33 13.19 -21.35
C PRO A 299 14.83 11.92 -20.64
N PRO A 300 14.30 10.74 -21.01
CA PRO A 300 14.81 9.47 -20.51
C PRO A 300 16.17 9.10 -21.13
N CYS A 301 16.95 8.33 -20.39
CA CYS A 301 18.06 7.53 -20.92
C CYS A 301 17.74 6.04 -20.74
N TYR A 302 18.05 5.22 -21.74
CA TYR A 302 17.76 3.78 -21.70
C TYR A 302 19.05 2.99 -21.76
N LYS A 303 19.15 1.94 -20.94
CA LYS A 303 20.21 0.93 -21.00
C LYS A 303 19.59 -0.45 -20.93
N ASP A 304 20.10 -1.35 -21.76
CA ASP A 304 19.68 -2.74 -21.77
C ASP A 304 20.74 -3.59 -21.06
N VAL A 305 20.31 -4.52 -20.21
CA VAL A 305 21.16 -5.44 -19.49
C VAL A 305 20.71 -6.87 -19.76
N SER A 306 21.64 -7.73 -20.18
CA SER A 306 21.40 -9.14 -20.47
C SER A 306 22.29 -10.03 -19.64
N PHE A 307 21.75 -11.09 -19.05
CA PHE A 307 22.54 -12.05 -18.30
C PHE A 307 21.90 -13.43 -18.30
N TRP A 308 22.74 -14.45 -18.16
CA TRP A 308 22.31 -15.83 -17.93
C TRP A 308 21.75 -15.98 -16.51
N LEU A 309 20.61 -16.63 -16.38
CA LEU A 309 19.91 -16.78 -15.11
C LEU A 309 20.54 -17.88 -14.25
N ALA A 310 20.56 -17.64 -12.95
CA ALA A 310 20.70 -18.69 -11.95
C ALA A 310 19.37 -19.47 -11.82
N PRO A 311 19.40 -20.74 -11.37
CA PRO A 311 18.18 -21.55 -11.24
C PRO A 311 17.12 -20.95 -10.31
N ASP A 312 17.52 -20.13 -9.35
CA ASP A 312 16.71 -19.49 -8.32
C ASP A 312 16.44 -17.99 -8.60
N PHE A 313 16.69 -17.53 -9.83
CA PHE A 313 16.43 -16.15 -10.23
C PHE A 313 14.93 -15.79 -10.13
N HIS A 314 14.67 -14.58 -9.64
CA HIS A 314 13.35 -13.95 -9.61
C HIS A 314 13.49 -12.47 -10.00
N GLU A 315 12.58 -11.89 -10.78
CA GLU A 315 12.70 -10.49 -11.24
C GLU A 315 12.84 -9.50 -10.08
N ASN A 316 12.08 -9.68 -9.00
CA ASN A 316 12.19 -8.83 -7.80
C ASN A 316 13.60 -8.78 -7.18
N ASN A 317 14.46 -9.77 -7.42
CA ASN A 317 15.87 -9.68 -7.01
C ASN A 317 16.64 -8.65 -7.85
N LEU A 318 16.40 -8.61 -9.16
CA LEU A 318 16.93 -7.57 -10.03
C LEU A 318 16.38 -6.20 -9.65
N PHE A 319 15.06 -6.10 -9.43
CA PHE A 319 14.42 -4.82 -9.07
C PHE A 319 14.98 -4.25 -7.77
N GLU A 320 15.25 -5.09 -6.76
CA GLU A 320 15.90 -4.62 -5.54
C GLU A 320 17.33 -4.14 -5.78
N VAL A 321 18.12 -4.84 -6.60
CA VAL A 321 19.46 -4.35 -6.97
C VAL A 321 19.36 -2.98 -7.65
N VAL A 322 18.47 -2.84 -8.63
CA VAL A 322 18.27 -1.57 -9.35
C VAL A 322 17.84 -0.45 -8.40
N ARG A 323 16.92 -0.71 -7.46
CA ARG A 323 16.50 0.27 -6.44
C ARG A 323 17.62 0.65 -5.49
N ASN A 324 18.48 -0.28 -5.12
CA ASN A 324 19.59 -0.02 -4.21
C ASN A 324 20.71 0.80 -4.87
N VAL A 325 20.99 0.54 -6.16
CA VAL A 325 22.05 1.23 -6.91
C VAL A 325 21.56 2.59 -7.43
N ALA A 326 20.40 2.62 -8.10
CA ALA A 326 19.93 3.78 -8.85
C ALA A 326 18.78 4.55 -8.18
N GLY A 327 18.10 3.97 -7.19
CA GLY A 327 17.03 4.62 -6.44
C GLY A 327 15.95 5.24 -7.33
N ASP A 328 15.54 6.46 -7.00
CA ASP A 328 14.45 7.19 -7.70
C ASP A 328 14.83 7.70 -9.10
N MET A 329 16.07 7.45 -9.57
CA MET A 329 16.49 7.77 -10.95
C MET A 329 15.88 6.82 -11.98
N VAL A 330 15.46 5.62 -11.58
CA VAL A 330 14.84 4.64 -12.47
C VAL A 330 13.35 4.82 -12.47
N GLU A 331 12.79 5.04 -13.67
CA GLU A 331 11.36 5.15 -13.91
C GLU A 331 10.72 3.79 -14.16
N GLN A 332 11.43 2.91 -14.87
CA GLN A 332 10.88 1.63 -15.26
C GLN A 332 11.97 0.59 -15.49
N VAL A 333 11.70 -0.66 -15.14
CA VAL A 333 12.45 -1.83 -15.61
C VAL A 333 11.49 -2.77 -16.33
N SER A 334 11.78 -3.10 -17.59
CA SER A 334 10.92 -3.98 -18.40
C SER A 334 11.70 -5.12 -19.03
N LEU A 335 11.11 -6.32 -19.06
CA LEU A 335 11.65 -7.46 -19.79
C LEU A 335 11.49 -7.21 -21.29
N VAL A 336 12.59 -7.28 -22.04
CA VAL A 336 12.63 -7.04 -23.48
C VAL A 336 12.74 -8.33 -24.27
N ASP A 337 13.54 -9.28 -23.77
CA ASP A 337 13.80 -10.55 -24.45
C ASP A 337 14.06 -11.69 -23.46
N GLU A 338 13.69 -12.90 -23.84
CA GLU A 338 13.97 -14.13 -23.09
C GLU A 338 14.39 -15.24 -24.06
N PHE A 339 15.50 -15.89 -23.74
CA PHE A 339 16.13 -16.88 -24.60
C PHE A 339 16.62 -18.09 -23.80
N THR A 340 16.41 -19.30 -24.33
CA THR A 340 17.01 -20.53 -23.79
C THR A 340 17.99 -21.12 -24.80
N HIS A 341 19.26 -21.25 -24.41
CA HIS A 341 20.31 -21.72 -25.30
C HIS A 341 20.19 -23.23 -25.56
N PRO A 342 20.07 -23.67 -26.82
CA PRO A 342 19.68 -25.06 -27.13
C PRO A 342 20.70 -26.12 -26.71
N LYS A 343 22.00 -25.78 -26.63
CA LYS A 343 23.05 -26.74 -26.24
C LYS A 343 23.33 -26.80 -24.74
N THR A 344 23.37 -25.64 -24.08
CA THR A 344 23.71 -25.52 -22.66
C THR A 344 22.47 -25.56 -21.77
N GLN A 345 21.27 -25.42 -22.35
CA GLN A 345 19.98 -25.30 -21.66
C GLN A 345 19.95 -24.16 -20.63
N ARG A 346 20.86 -23.17 -20.77
CA ARG A 346 20.85 -21.97 -19.94
C ARG A 346 19.81 -20.99 -20.46
N SER A 347 19.06 -20.39 -19.56
CA SER A 347 18.13 -19.30 -19.87
C SER A 347 18.81 -17.95 -19.66
N SER A 348 18.51 -16.97 -20.50
CA SER A 348 18.97 -15.59 -20.46
C SER A 348 17.75 -14.68 -20.54
N LYS A 349 17.77 -13.57 -19.81
CA LYS A 349 16.79 -12.48 -19.96
C LYS A 349 17.52 -11.18 -20.27
N CYS A 350 16.90 -10.34 -21.09
CA CYS A 350 17.31 -8.97 -21.38
C CYS A 350 16.28 -8.01 -20.78
N PHE A 351 16.73 -7.10 -19.92
CA PHE A 351 15.89 -6.06 -19.32
C PHE A 351 16.31 -4.68 -19.83
N ARG A 352 15.32 -3.81 -20.05
CA ARG A 352 15.54 -2.39 -20.30
C ARG A 352 15.30 -1.60 -19.03
N ILE A 353 16.30 -0.84 -18.61
CA ILE A 353 16.22 0.10 -17.50
C ILE A 353 16.04 1.49 -18.10
N THR A 354 14.93 2.13 -17.75
CA THR A 354 14.59 3.51 -18.14
C THR A 354 14.97 4.44 -17.00
N TYR A 355 16.03 5.22 -17.21
CA TYR A 355 16.48 6.24 -16.29
C TYR A 355 15.80 7.56 -16.62
N ARG A 356 15.02 8.09 -15.67
CA ARG A 356 14.45 9.43 -15.71
C ARG A 356 14.22 9.92 -14.29
N HIS A 357 15.00 10.91 -13.90
CA HIS A 357 14.79 11.63 -12.64
C HIS A 357 13.62 12.61 -12.80
N LEU A 358 12.75 12.71 -11.79
CA LEU A 358 11.57 13.57 -11.84
C LEU A 358 11.94 15.06 -11.72
N ASP A 359 12.98 15.38 -10.96
CA ASP A 359 13.37 16.76 -10.62
C ASP A 359 14.56 17.36 -11.40
N ARG A 360 15.31 16.58 -12.19
CA ARG A 360 16.47 17.08 -12.97
C ARG A 360 16.75 16.24 -14.22
N ASN A 361 17.54 16.81 -15.14
CA ASN A 361 18.12 16.06 -16.24
C ASN A 361 19.12 15.01 -15.74
N LEU A 362 19.14 13.87 -16.42
CA LEU A 362 20.21 12.89 -16.31
C LEU A 362 21.17 12.98 -17.51
N THR A 363 22.48 12.95 -17.28
CA THR A 363 23.50 12.85 -18.33
C THR A 363 23.71 11.38 -18.72
N ASN A 364 24.22 11.12 -19.92
CA ASN A 364 24.57 9.74 -20.30
C ASN A 364 25.73 9.22 -19.45
N GLU A 365 26.72 10.06 -19.14
CA GLU A 365 27.89 9.69 -18.34
C GLU A 365 27.50 9.22 -16.94
N GLU A 366 26.60 9.96 -16.24
CA GLU A 366 26.16 9.52 -14.91
C GLU A 366 25.36 8.22 -14.96
N VAL A 367 24.54 8.02 -16.01
CA VAL A 367 23.77 6.79 -16.19
C VAL A 367 24.69 5.61 -16.55
N ASP A 368 25.74 5.85 -17.34
CA ASP A 368 26.74 4.84 -17.69
C ASP A 368 27.52 4.38 -16.46
N ASP A 369 27.92 5.30 -15.57
CA ASP A 369 28.59 4.97 -14.31
C ASP A 369 27.69 4.13 -13.40
N ILE A 370 26.42 4.52 -13.23
CA ILE A 370 25.42 3.77 -12.44
C ILE A 370 25.16 2.39 -13.01
N GLN A 371 25.19 2.23 -14.33
CA GLN A 371 24.88 0.97 -15.00
C GLN A 371 25.98 -0.09 -14.84
N VAL A 372 27.21 0.33 -14.50
CA VAL A 372 28.37 -0.54 -14.28
C VAL A 372 28.39 -1.12 -12.86
N ASP A 373 27.93 -0.36 -11.88
CA ASP A 373 27.77 -0.77 -10.47
C ASP A 373 26.66 -1.82 -10.31
#